data_AF-A0AAE1PRD1-F1
#
_entry.id   AF-A0AAE1PRD1-F1
#
_cell.length_a   1.000
_cell.length_b   1.000
_cell.length_c   1.000
_cell.angle_alpha   90.00
_cell.angle_beta   90.00
_cell.angle_gamma   90.00
#
_symmetry.space_group_name_H-M   'P 1'
#
loop_
_entity.id
_entity.type
_entity.pdbx_description
1 polymer ?
#
loop_
_entity_poly.entity_id
_entity_poly.type
_entity_poly.pdbx_seq_one_letter_code
_entity_poly.pdbx_strand_id
1 'polypeptide(L)'
;MPRPHKSPSLPTTTTTTITTANPTSTTTTITTANPTSTTTTITTANPTSTTTTITTANPTSTTTTITTANPTSTTTTITTANPTSTTTTITTANPTSTTTTITTATSTDTTQPPPPQ
;
A
#
# COMPACT_ATOMS: atom_id res chain seq x y z
N MET A 1 -27.13 36.91 4.96
CA MET A 1 -27.02 35.44 4.79
C MET A 1 -25.58 35.05 5.09
N PRO A 2 -25.28 34.27 6.15
CA PRO A 2 -23.96 33.68 6.30
C PRO A 2 -23.79 32.58 5.25
N ARG A 3 -22.71 32.64 4.48
CA ARG A 3 -22.31 31.60 3.53
C ARG A 3 -21.92 30.36 4.35
N PRO A 4 -22.48 29.17 4.11
CA PRO A 4 -21.97 27.98 4.80
C PRO A 4 -20.52 27.76 4.35
N HIS A 5 -19.60 27.90 5.30
CA HIS A 5 -18.22 27.50 5.14
C HIS A 5 -18.22 25.99 4.92
N LYS A 6 -18.06 25.54 3.68
CA LYS A 6 -17.65 24.17 3.44
C LYS A 6 -16.15 24.13 3.73
N SER A 7 -15.81 23.57 4.89
CA SER A 7 -14.43 23.34 5.33
C SER A 7 -13.63 22.72 4.18
N PRO A 8 -12.38 23.17 3.93
CA PRO A 8 -11.52 22.46 2.99
C PRO A 8 -11.33 21.04 3.54
N SER A 9 -11.82 20.02 2.83
CA SER A 9 -11.44 18.65 3.15
C SER A 9 -9.95 18.55 2.88
N LEU A 10 -9.18 18.42 3.97
CA LEU A 10 -7.73 18.32 3.97
C LEU A 10 -7.27 17.22 3.00
N PRO A 11 -6.15 17.40 2.27
CA PRO A 11 -5.50 16.27 1.64
C PRO A 11 -5.14 15.24 2.72
N THR A 12 -5.72 14.04 2.61
CA THR A 12 -5.58 12.94 3.56
C THR A 12 -4.31 12.15 3.24
N THR A 13 -3.16 12.69 3.65
CA THR A 13 -1.88 11.98 3.52
C THR A 13 -1.75 10.94 4.63
N THR A 14 -1.43 9.69 4.30
CA THR A 14 -1.13 8.64 5.29
C THR A 14 0.32 8.21 5.14
N THR A 15 1.09 8.27 6.23
CA THR A 15 2.45 7.73 6.27
C THR A 15 2.55 6.71 7.40
N THR A 16 3.00 5.50 7.09
CA THR A 16 3.26 4.45 8.08
C THR A 16 4.69 3.96 7.93
N THR A 17 5.43 3.92 9.04
CA THR A 17 6.76 3.32 9.10
C THR A 17 6.81 2.32 10.24
N ILE A 18 7.18 1.07 9.94
CA ILE A 18 7.32 0.00 10.93
C ILE A 18 8.72 -0.57 10.80
N THR A 19 9.46 -0.64 11.91
CA THR A 19 10.78 -1.25 11.98
C THR A 19 10.81 -2.24 13.12
N THR A 20 11.20 -3.48 12.84
CA THR A 20 11.33 -4.55 13.83
C THR A 20 12.65 -5.28 13.65
N ALA A 21 13.26 -5.70 14.76
CA ALA A 21 14.52 -6.43 14.77
C ALA A 21 14.37 -7.72 15.59
N ASN A 22 14.76 -8.83 15.00
CA ASN A 22 14.74 -10.18 15.56
C ASN A 22 13.39 -10.63 16.15
N PRO A 23 12.22 -10.34 15.54
CA PRO A 23 10.96 -10.88 16.05
C PRO A 23 10.86 -12.36 15.72
N THR A 24 10.18 -13.18 16.54
CA THR A 24 9.84 -14.54 16.08
C THR A 24 8.82 -14.49 14.94
N SER A 25 7.80 -13.64 15.06
CA SER A 25 6.78 -13.44 14.03
C SER A 25 6.37 -11.97 13.94
N THR A 26 6.05 -11.50 12.74
CA THR A 26 5.50 -10.16 12.50
C THR A 26 4.25 -10.27 11.66
N THR A 27 3.18 -9.59 12.08
CA THR A 27 1.96 -9.43 11.28
C THR A 27 1.61 -7.96 11.21
N THR A 28 1.52 -7.44 9.99
CA THR A 28 1.18 -6.04 9.72
C THR A 28 -0.05 -5.99 8.83
N THR A 29 -1.07 -5.25 9.24
CA THR A 29 -2.23 -4.95 8.40
C THR A 29 -2.45 -3.45 8.37
N ILE A 30 -2.46 -2.87 7.18
CA ILE A 30 -2.70 -1.43 6.96
C ILE A 30 -3.87 -1.31 6.00
N THR A 31 -4.88 -0.53 6.39
CA THR A 31 -6.03 -0.24 5.55
C THR A 31 -6.27 1.26 5.53
N THR A 32 -6.30 1.83 4.32
CA THR A 32 -6.55 3.26 4.11
C THR A 32 -7.64 3.44 3.05
N ALA A 33 -8.50 4.44 3.27
CA ALA A 33 -9.61 4.75 2.39
C ALA A 33 -9.61 6.24 2.03
N ASN A 34 -9.64 6.52 0.72
CA ASN A 34 -9.64 7.85 0.13
C ASN A 34 -8.48 8.77 0.60
N PRO A 35 -7.22 8.28 0.68
CA PRO A 35 -6.10 9.18 0.94
C PRO A 35 -5.75 9.98 -0.33
N THR A 36 -5.23 11.20 -0.20
CA THR A 36 -4.57 11.83 -1.36
C THR A 36 -3.27 11.10 -1.69
N SER A 37 -2.48 10.77 -0.67
CA SER A 37 -1.24 10.01 -0.84
C SER A 37 -1.03 9.04 0.31
N THR A 38 -0.52 7.85 0.01
CA THR A 38 -0.12 6.86 1.02
C THR A 38 1.34 6.50 0.84
N THR A 39 2.13 6.57 1.92
CA THR A 39 3.49 6.03 1.97
C THR A 39 3.56 5.01 3.09
N THR A 40 3.93 3.77 2.76
CA THR A 40 4.17 2.70 3.74
C THR A 40 5.58 2.19 3.62
N THR A 41 6.30 2.15 4.73
CA THR A 41 7.63 1.54 4.82
C THR A 41 7.63 0.51 5.94
N ILE A 42 7.99 -0.73 5.63
CA ILE A 42 8.10 -1.81 6.62
C ILE A 42 9.49 -2.41 6.49
N THR A 43 10.23 -2.46 7.60
CA THR A 43 11.55 -3.08 7.68
C THR A 43 11.57 -4.11 8.80
N THR A 44 11.92 -5.35 8.47
CA THR A 44 11.98 -6.47 9.42
C THR A 44 13.31 -7.21 9.27
N ALA A 45 14.06 -7.37 10.35
CA ALA A 45 15.33 -8.11 10.35
C ALA A 45 15.23 -9.41 11.16
N ASN A 46 15.73 -10.50 10.61
CA ASN A 46 15.79 -11.85 11.17
C ASN A 46 14.46 -12.39 11.75
N PRO A 47 13.31 -12.28 11.07
CA PRO A 47 12.09 -12.89 11.56
C PRO A 47 12.08 -14.41 11.31
N THR A 48 11.35 -15.21 12.09
CA THR A 48 10.98 -16.55 11.61
C THR A 48 9.88 -16.43 10.56
N SER A 49 8.83 -15.66 10.85
CA SER A 49 7.71 -15.44 9.91
C SER A 49 7.33 -13.97 9.80
N THR A 50 6.91 -13.54 8.62
CA THR A 50 6.34 -12.20 8.39
C THR A 50 5.13 -12.29 7.48
N THR A 51 4.03 -11.68 7.90
CA THR A 51 2.83 -11.46 7.08
C THR A 51 2.55 -9.97 7.00
N THR A 52 2.46 -9.43 5.79
CA THR A 52 2.09 -8.04 5.55
C THR A 52 0.88 -7.98 4.62
N THR A 53 -0.14 -7.24 5.02
CA THR A 53 -1.31 -6.95 4.20
C THR A 53 -1.52 -5.44 4.16
N ILE A 54 -1.54 -4.86 2.96
CA ILE A 54 -1.78 -3.44 2.75
C ILE A 54 -2.95 -3.31 1.78
N THR A 55 -3.97 -2.56 2.17
CA THR A 55 -5.14 -2.28 1.34
C THR A 55 -5.38 -0.78 1.27
N THR A 56 -5.36 -0.22 0.08
CA THR A 56 -5.55 1.21 -0.16
C THR A 56 -6.65 1.41 -1.20
N ALA A 57 -7.68 2.19 -0.87
CA ALA A 57 -8.78 2.51 -1.78
C ALA A 57 -8.80 3.99 -2.17
N ASN A 58 -8.94 4.26 -3.46
CA ASN A 58 -8.99 5.59 -4.09
C ASN A 58 -7.85 6.55 -3.71
N PRO A 59 -6.56 6.12 -3.72
CA PRO A 59 -5.46 7.05 -3.53
C PRO A 59 -5.19 7.89 -4.78
N THR A 60 -4.72 9.12 -4.67
CA THR A 60 -4.04 9.75 -5.83
C THR A 60 -2.69 9.06 -6.04
N SER A 61 -1.90 8.90 -4.98
CA SER A 61 -0.59 8.22 -5.04
C SER A 61 -0.42 7.19 -3.93
N THR A 62 0.25 6.08 -4.21
CA THR A 62 0.68 5.11 -3.21
C THR A 62 2.13 4.71 -3.42
N THR A 63 2.93 4.77 -2.36
CA THR A 63 4.28 4.23 -2.30
C THR A 63 4.34 3.20 -1.18
N THR A 64 4.77 1.98 -1.50
CA THR A 64 4.98 0.92 -0.50
C THR A 64 6.40 0.37 -0.64
N THR A 65 7.13 0.35 0.47
CA THR A 65 8.46 -0.24 0.57
C THR A 65 8.45 -1.29 1.68
N ILE A 66 8.80 -2.53 1.37
CA ILE A 66 8.91 -3.60 2.35
C ILE A 66 10.30 -4.22 2.22
N THR A 67 11.06 -4.22 3.30
CA THR A 67 12.39 -4.83 3.38
C THR A 67 12.38 -5.89 4.48
N THR A 68 12.68 -7.13 4.12
CA THR A 68 12.82 -8.23 5.09
C THR A 68 14.17 -8.91 4.92
N ALA A 69 14.93 -9.08 6.00
CA ALA A 69 16.23 -9.76 5.98
C ALA A 69 16.19 -11.05 6.81
N ASN A 70 16.72 -12.14 6.24
CA ASN A 70 16.81 -13.48 6.83
C ASN A 70 15.49 -14.04 7.41
N PRO A 71 14.34 -13.97 6.71
CA PRO A 71 13.13 -14.62 7.17
C PRO A 71 13.17 -16.14 6.94
N THR A 72 12.52 -16.95 7.77
CA THR A 72 12.15 -18.31 7.33
C THR A 72 11.00 -18.23 6.31
N SER A 73 9.95 -17.48 6.61
CA SER A 73 8.79 -17.32 5.72
C SER A 73 8.29 -15.89 5.64
N THR A 74 8.00 -15.42 4.41
CA THR A 74 7.35 -14.12 4.16
C THR A 74 6.09 -14.29 3.32
N THR A 75 5.02 -13.61 3.72
CA THR A 75 3.81 -13.42 2.91
C THR A 75 3.51 -11.93 2.84
N THR A 76 3.37 -11.40 1.63
CA THR A 76 3.01 -10.00 1.39
C THR A 76 1.82 -9.94 0.44
N THR A 77 0.79 -9.21 0.84
CA THR A 77 -0.37 -8.90 0.01
C THR A 77 -0.55 -7.39 -0.02
N ILE A 78 -0.58 -6.82 -1.22
CA ILE A 78 -0.84 -5.40 -1.44
C ILE A 78 -1.99 -5.29 -2.42
N THR A 79 -3.03 -4.55 -2.03
CA THR A 79 -4.20 -4.29 -2.86
C THR A 79 -4.44 -2.80 -2.93
N THR A 80 -4.42 -2.26 -4.14
CA THR A 80 -4.69 -0.84 -4.40
C THR A 80 -5.84 -0.71 -5.39
N ALA A 81 -6.90 -0.02 -5.01
CA ALA A 81 -8.06 0.24 -5.86
C ALA A 81 -8.14 1.71 -6.26
N ASN A 82 -8.36 1.98 -7.54
CA ASN A 82 -8.46 3.30 -8.17
C ASN A 82 -7.30 4.27 -7.88
N PRO A 83 -6.02 3.84 -7.93
CA PRO A 83 -4.91 4.78 -7.83
C PRO A 83 -4.75 5.61 -9.11
N THR A 84 -4.32 6.86 -8.98
CA THR A 84 -3.68 7.56 -10.13
C THR A 84 -2.25 7.07 -10.33
N SER A 85 -1.51 6.81 -9.25
CA SER A 85 -0.14 6.28 -9.30
C SER A 85 0.10 5.28 -8.17
N THR A 86 0.91 4.25 -8.43
CA THR A 86 1.36 3.27 -7.43
C THR A 86 2.80 2.87 -7.69
N THR A 87 3.61 2.91 -6.65
CA THR A 87 4.97 2.37 -6.61
C THR A 87 5.05 1.36 -5.48
N THR A 88 5.58 0.18 -5.76
CA THR A 88 5.80 -0.88 -4.76
C THR A 88 7.21 -1.43 -4.91
N THR A 89 7.92 -1.53 -3.80
CA THR A 89 9.24 -2.14 -3.71
C THR A 89 9.21 -3.16 -2.58
N ILE A 90 9.55 -4.41 -2.90
CA ILE A 90 9.64 -5.48 -1.91
C ILE A 90 11.01 -6.14 -2.06
N THR A 91 11.80 -6.06 -1.01
CA THR A 91 13.14 -6.66 -0.93
C THR A 91 13.12 -7.72 0.16
N THR A 92 13.42 -8.97 -0.19
CA THR A 92 13.57 -10.05 0.77
C THR A 92 14.93 -10.72 0.59
N ALA A 93 15.78 -10.66 1.61
CA ALA A 93 17.12 -11.26 1.58
C ALA A 93 17.12 -12.57 2.37
N ASN A 94 17.68 -13.64 1.79
CA ASN A 94 17.83 -14.97 2.38
C ASN A 94 16.53 -15.61 2.94
N PRO A 95 15.38 -15.58 2.23
CA PRO A 95 14.20 -16.30 2.67
C PRO A 95 14.32 -17.82 2.47
N THR A 96 13.69 -18.61 3.33
CA THR A 96 13.38 -20.02 2.98
C THR A 96 12.14 -20.10 2.08
N SER A 97 11.12 -19.26 2.33
CA SER A 97 9.91 -19.19 1.53
C SER A 97 9.37 -17.76 1.43
N THR A 98 8.90 -17.37 0.25
CA THR A 98 8.31 -16.06 0.00
C THR A 98 7.09 -16.18 -0.90
N THR A 99 6.00 -15.52 -0.49
CA THR A 99 4.81 -15.30 -1.32
C THR A 99 4.53 -13.82 -1.38
N THR A 100 4.32 -13.31 -2.60
CA THR A 100 3.99 -11.91 -2.84
C THR A 100 2.81 -11.83 -3.79
N THR A 101 1.79 -11.09 -3.40
CA THR A 101 0.63 -10.77 -4.24
C THR A 101 0.46 -9.26 -4.26
N ILE A 102 0.46 -8.69 -5.46
CA ILE A 102 0.18 -7.28 -5.68
C ILE A 102 -0.98 -7.20 -6.65
N THR A 103 -2.04 -6.50 -6.25
CA THR A 103 -3.22 -6.28 -7.07
C THR A 103 -3.48 -4.80 -7.17
N THR A 104 -3.54 -4.30 -8.39
CA THR A 104 -3.92 -2.91 -8.68
C THR A 104 -5.13 -2.92 -9.60
N ALA A 105 -6.26 -2.44 -9.12
CA ALA A 105 -7.48 -2.27 -9.91
C ALA A 105 -7.64 -0.78 -10.24
N THR A 106 -7.69 -0.43 -11.52
CA THR A 106 -7.98 0.93 -11.98
C THR A 106 -9.29 0.93 -12.75
N SER A 107 -10.23 1.82 -12.40
CA SER A 107 -11.34 2.14 -13.29
C SER A 107 -10.81 2.99 -14.44
N THR A 108 -10.55 2.39 -15.60
CA THR A 108 -10.46 3.16 -16.84
C THR A 108 -11.87 3.53 -17.26
N ASP A 109 -12.32 4.74 -16.94
CA ASP A 109 -13.50 5.32 -17.58
C ASP A 109 -13.14 5.60 -19.04
N THR A 110 -13.36 4.62 -19.92
CA THR A 110 -13.26 4.83 -21.36
C THR A 110 -14.48 5.63 -21.78
N THR A 111 -14.44 6.96 -21.67
CA THR A 111 -15.28 7.83 -22.47
C THR A 111 -14.79 7.73 -23.92
N GLN A 112 -15.18 6.66 -24.60
CA GLN A 112 -15.01 6.52 -26.05
C GLN A 112 -15.73 7.71 -26.70
N PRO A 113 -15.04 8.55 -27.49
CA PRO A 113 -15.75 9.59 -28.25
C PRO A 113 -16.77 8.91 -29.18
N PRO A 114 -17.95 9.51 -29.41
CA PRO A 114 -18.96 8.91 -30.29
C PRO A 114 -18.33 8.61 -31.66
N PRO A 115 -18.69 7.49 -32.31
CA PRO A 115 -18.16 7.17 -33.63
C PRO A 115 -18.46 8.32 -34.60
N PRO A 116 -17.54 8.64 -35.53
CA PRO A 116 -17.76 9.70 -36.50
C PRO A 116 -19.01 9.38 -37.33
N GLN A 117 -19.89 10.37 -37.43
CA GLN A 117 -21.14 10.31 -38.21
C GLN A 117 -20.85 10.43 -39.71
#